data_AF-A0A7W9NLA9-F1
#
_entry.id   AF-A0A7W9NLA9-F1
#
_cell.length_a   1.000
_cell.length_b   1.000
_cell.length_c   1.000
_cell.angle_alpha   90.00
_cell.angle_beta   90.00
_cell.angle_gamma   90.00
#
_symmetry.space_group_name_H-M   'P 1'
#
loop_
_entity.id
_entity.type
_entity.pdbx_description
1 polymer ?
#
loop_
_entity_poly.entity_id
_entity_poly.type
_entity_poly.pdbx_seq_one_letter_code
_entity_poly.pdbx_strand_id
1 'polypeptide(L)' 'MSVVALTLLTVMILAAIGLLAAMYLKDKPWYGALSLFLLLGPATVLAFVYVALTLR' A
#
# COMPACT_ATOMS: atom_id res chain seq x y z
N MET A 1 -3.74 -15.25 13.35
CA MET A 1 -3.99 -14.64 12.03
C MET A 1 -4.17 -13.12 12.09
N SER A 2 -4.97 -12.56 13.01
CA SER A 2 -5.20 -11.11 13.08
C SER A 2 -3.97 -10.27 13.46
N VAL A 3 -3.14 -10.75 14.39
CA VAL A 3 -1.97 -9.97 14.88
C VAL A 3 -0.96 -9.70 13.78
N VAL A 4 -0.66 -10.70 12.94
CA VAL A 4 0.28 -10.55 11.81
C VAL A 4 -0.27 -9.60 10.74
N ALA A 5 -1.56 -9.67 10.46
CA ALA A 5 -2.20 -8.74 9.53
C ALA A 5 -2.20 -7.30 10.08
N LEU A 6 -2.45 -7.14 11.39
CA LEU A 6 -2.44 -5.84 12.06
C LEU A 6 -1.03 -5.22 12.10
N THR A 7 0.02 -6.02 12.35
CA THR A 7 1.40 -5.53 12.31
C THR A 7 1.80 -5.12 10.89
N LEU A 8 1.47 -5.92 9.88
CA LEU A 8 1.71 -5.57 8.48
C LEU A 8 1.00 -4.27 8.08
N LEU A 9 -0.28 -4.12 8.47
CA LEU A 9 -1.04 -2.90 8.22
C LEU A 9 -0.37 -1.67 8.86
N THR A 10 0.06 -1.80 10.11
CA THR A 10 0.74 -0.72 10.83
C THR A 10 2.05 -0.32 10.15
N VAL A 11 2.86 -1.30 9.76
CA VAL A 11 4.12 -1.07 9.04
C VAL A 11 3.87 -0.38 7.69
N MET A 12 2.84 -0.80 6.95
CA MET A 12 2.46 -0.16 5.68
C MET A 12 2.03 1.29 5.86
N ILE A 13 1.25 1.60 6.90
CA ILE A 13 0.83 2.97 7.21
C ILE A 13 2.06 3.83 7.55
N LEU A 14 2.95 3.34 8.40
CA LEU A 14 4.18 4.07 8.76
C LEU A 14 5.08 4.31 7.55
N ALA A 15 5.24 3.31 6.69
CA ALA A 15 6.01 3.43 5.45
C ALA A 15 5.37 4.44 4.48
N ALA A 16 4.04 4.43 4.34
CA ALA A 16 3.33 5.40 3.49
C ALA A 16 3.47 6.84 4.01
N ILE A 17 3.35 7.05 5.32
CA ILE A 17 3.59 8.36 5.95
C ILE A 17 5.04 8.80 5.72
N GLY A 18 6.01 7.89 5.91
CA GLY A 18 7.43 8.19 5.68
C GLY A 18 7.72 8.58 4.22
N LEU A 19 7.09 7.90 3.26
CA LEU A 19 7.21 8.22 1.84
C LEU A 19 6.52 9.55 1.49
N LEU A 20 5.37 9.85 2.08
CA LEU A 20 4.71 11.16 1.90
C LEU A 20 5.54 12.30 2.51
N ALA A 21 6.11 12.10 3.70
CA ALA A 21 7.03 13.06 4.30
C ALA A 21 8.29 13.23 3.43
N ALA A 22 8.83 12.15 2.87
CA ALA A 22 9.96 12.22 1.95
C ALA A 22 9.61 12.94 0.64
N MET A 23 8.38 12.80 0.14
CA MET A 23 7.88 13.56 -1.02
C MET A 23 7.91 15.06 -0.73
N TYR A 24 7.41 15.47 0.45
CA TYR A 24 7.39 16.87 0.88
C TYR A 24 8.79 17.43 1.10
N LEU A 25 9.70 16.66 1.72
CA LEU A 25 11.05 17.13 2.03
C LEU A 25 12.00 17.16 0.83
N LYS A 26 11.76 16.30 -0.18
CA LYS A 26 12.66 16.15 -1.34
C LYS A 26 12.08 16.69 -2.64
N ASP A 27 10.84 17.21 -2.62
CA ASP A 27 10.08 17.68 -3.79
C ASP A 27 10.09 16.69 -4.97
N LYS A 28 10.17 15.40 -4.66
CA LYS A 28 10.24 14.32 -5.65
C LYS A 28 8.90 13.57 -5.68
N PRO A 29 8.09 13.71 -6.75
CA PRO A 29 6.75 13.14 -6.81
C PRO A 29 6.77 11.61 -6.78
N TRP A 30 7.89 10.99 -7.14
CA TRP A 30 8.08 9.54 -7.10
C TRP A 30 7.84 8.91 -5.72
N TYR A 31 8.14 9.63 -4.63
CA TYR A 31 7.86 9.11 -3.29
C TYR A 31 6.35 9.03 -2.99
N GLY A 32 5.55 9.94 -3.53
CA GLY A 32 4.09 9.86 -3.47
C GLY A 32 3.52 8.72 -4.32
N ALA A 33 4.06 8.50 -5.52
CA ALA A 33 3.66 7.37 -6.35
C ALA A 33 3.95 6.02 -5.66
N LEU A 34 5.12 5.90 -5.00
CA LEU A 34 5.49 4.74 -4.22
C LEU A 34 4.58 4.53 -2.99
N SER A 35 4.19 5.60 -2.30
CA SER A 35 3.28 5.49 -1.13
C SER A 35 1.90 5.00 -1.56
N LEU A 36 1.37 5.52 -2.67
CA LEU A 36 0.11 5.07 -3.26
C LEU A 36 0.17 3.61 -3.72
N PHE A 37 1.25 3.22 -4.40
CA PHE A 37 1.44 1.83 -4.83
C PHE A 37 1.53 0.88 -3.63
N LEU A 38 2.23 1.28 -2.57
CA LEU A 38 2.35 0.48 -1.35
C LEU A 38 0.98 0.27 -0.69
N LEU A 39 0.15 1.31 -0.61
CA LEU A 39 -1.18 1.23 0.02
C LEU A 39 -2.21 0.49 -0.85
N LEU A 40 -2.26 0.79 -2.14
CA LEU A 40 -3.33 0.34 -3.04
C LEU A 40 -2.96 -0.91 -3.84
N GLY A 41 -1.68 -1.12 -4.12
CA GLY A 41 -1.19 -2.22 -4.97
C GLY A 41 -1.66 -3.59 -4.47
N PRO A 42 -1.42 -3.97 -3.20
CA PRO A 42 -1.85 -5.25 -2.67
C PRO A 42 -3.37 -5.44 -2.72
N ALA A 43 -4.15 -4.41 -2.35
CA ALA A 43 -5.61 -4.43 -2.37
C ALA A 43 -6.15 -4.58 -3.81
N THR A 44 -5.52 -3.90 -4.77
CA THR A 44 -5.89 -3.97 -6.19
C THR A 44 -5.66 -5.38 -6.73
N VAL A 45 -4.48 -5.98 -6.47
CA VAL A 45 -4.19 -7.37 -6.86
C VAL A 45 -5.19 -8.33 -6.24
N LEU A 46 -5.48 -8.18 -4.94
CA LEU A 46 -6.46 -9.02 -4.25
C LEU A 46 -7.85 -8.91 -4.87
N ALA A 47 -8.29 -7.69 -5.22
CA ALA A 47 -9.57 -7.43 -5.84
C ALA A 47 -9.68 -8.11 -7.21
N PHE A 48 -8.65 -7.97 -8.07
CA PHE A 48 -8.62 -8.65 -9.37
C PHE A 48 -8.63 -10.18 -9.24
N VAL A 49 -7.86 -10.72 -8.31
CA VAL A 49 -7.83 -12.18 -8.05
C VAL A 49 -9.20 -12.65 -7.57
N TYR A 50 -9.85 -11.93 -6.66
CA TYR A 50 -11.19 -12.27 -6.18
C TYR A 50 -12.23 -12.26 -7.29
N VAL A 51 -12.23 -11.24 -8.14
CA VAL A 51 -13.12 -11.14 -9.30
C VAL A 51 -12.87 -12.31 -10.26
N ALA A 52 -11.61 -12.60 -10.59
CA ALA A 52 -11.25 -13.71 -11.48
C ALA A 52 -11.70 -15.08 -10.95
N LEU A 53 -11.60 -15.30 -9.63
CA LEU A 53 -12.08 -16.52 -8.99
C LEU A 53 -13.61 -16.61 -8.96
N THR A 54 -14.30 -15.49 -8.86
CA THR A 54 -15.77 -15.43 -8.81
C THR A 54 -16.41 -15.61 -10.19
N LEU A 55 -15.70 -15.25 -11.27
CA LEU A 55 -16.14 -15.41 -12.66
C LEU A 55 -16.01 -16.84 -13.22
N ARG A 56 -15.47 -17.78 -12.43
CA ARG A 56 -15.27 -19.19 -12.79
C ARG A 56 -16.37 -20.06 -12.19
#